data_AF-A0A3N9V565-F1
#
_entry.id   AF-A0A3N9V565-F1
#
_cell.length_a   1.000
_cell.length_b   1.000
_cell.length_c   1.000
_cell.angle_alpha   90.00
_cell.angle_beta   90.00
_cell.angle_gamma   90.00
#
_symmetry.space_group_name_H-M   'P 1'
#
loop_
_entity.id
_entity.type
_entity.pdbx_description
1 polymer ?
#
loop_
_entity_poly.entity_id
_entity_poly.type
_entity_poly.pdbx_seq_one_letter_code
_entity_poly.pdbx_strand_id
1 'polypeptide(L)'
;MRFFLHCALALTVSLLLVPQVFATDWSSILPEGSQQAGKPGVVPTQKVLTVGETLVLPLPGSKSYSCPVEVEGDSVRIVAHNPLESVTLQGVTPGKSAVRIFQKFWRNPDVQDSSQLIQVLEITVQSGFKESLLLERHDRSQQTIPLPVRKGDQEWEGFLSRQGQELLTVITDSAEWQSLWQSAFGAPAPEIDFKKYGVACVFLGFQADWLYGIHFGDRCVEGGLQVIPYDLIEIILELQGPFRASGQYHMKAFEKKNGYGMIVRKGSCKEQEQK
;
A
#
# COMPACT_ATOMS: atom_id res chain seq x y z
N MET A 1 -38.88 39.24 58.78
CA MET A 1 -40.30 38.99 58.41
C MET A 1 -40.27 38.57 56.94
N ARG A 2 -40.44 37.27 56.64
CA ARG A 2 -41.68 36.68 56.06
C ARG A 2 -42.21 37.51 54.88
N PHE A 3 -42.59 36.99 53.72
CA PHE A 3 -42.67 35.68 53.04
C PHE A 3 -43.46 36.02 51.73
N PHE A 4 -43.52 35.11 50.75
CA PHE A 4 -44.34 35.14 49.50
C PHE A 4 -43.70 35.83 48.27
N LEU A 5 -43.31 35.17 47.18
CA LEU A 5 -43.80 34.01 46.41
C LEU A 5 -44.90 34.37 45.37
N HIS A 6 -44.45 34.40 44.09
CA HIS A 6 -45.10 33.91 42.85
C HIS A 6 -46.06 34.77 41.99
N CYS A 7 -46.08 34.35 40.70
CA CYS A 7 -46.91 34.71 39.52
C CYS A 7 -46.31 35.79 38.59
N ALA A 8 -46.26 35.70 37.27
CA ALA A 8 -46.63 34.71 36.23
C ALA A 8 -45.93 35.16 34.91
N LEU A 9 -45.24 34.28 34.17
CA LEU A 9 -45.71 33.58 32.95
C LEU A 9 -46.04 34.45 31.71
N ALA A 10 -45.06 34.48 30.78
CA ALA A 10 -45.12 34.32 29.32
C ALA A 10 -45.90 35.26 28.36
N LEU A 11 -45.30 35.37 27.16
CA LEU A 11 -45.83 35.73 25.82
C LEU A 11 -45.93 37.22 25.42
N THR A 12 -45.21 37.59 24.35
CA THR A 12 -45.80 37.77 23.01
C THR A 12 -44.73 38.05 21.93
N VAL A 13 -45.02 37.55 20.74
CA VAL A 13 -44.20 37.49 19.53
C VAL A 13 -44.80 38.46 18.48
N SER A 14 -43.94 38.98 17.59
CA SER A 14 -44.22 39.47 16.22
C SER A 14 -44.77 40.89 15.98
N LEU A 15 -44.00 41.72 15.22
CA LEU A 15 -44.24 42.15 13.82
C LEU A 15 -43.65 43.55 13.47
N LEU A 16 -42.80 43.54 12.44
CA LEU A 16 -42.66 44.47 11.29
C LEU A 16 -42.60 46.00 11.47
N LEU A 17 -41.54 46.62 10.94
CA LEU A 17 -41.58 47.47 9.72
C LEU A 17 -40.19 48.05 9.40
N VAL A 18 -39.72 47.81 8.17
CA VAL A 18 -38.55 48.42 7.51
C VAL A 18 -39.04 49.68 6.77
N PRO A 19 -38.24 50.76 6.59
CA PRO A 19 -37.59 50.95 5.29
C PRO A 19 -36.18 51.60 5.32
N GLN A 20 -35.27 50.97 4.57
CA GLN A 20 -34.30 51.47 3.56
C GLN A 20 -33.38 52.69 3.76
N VAL A 21 -32.27 52.61 2.99
CA VAL A 21 -31.21 53.58 2.63
C VAL A 21 -29.94 53.33 3.45
N PHE A 22 -28.87 52.70 2.92
CA PHE A 22 -28.16 53.00 1.68
C PHE A 22 -27.79 51.75 0.89
N ALA A 23 -28.24 51.67 -0.36
CA ALA A 23 -27.56 50.92 -1.39
C ALA A 23 -26.45 51.84 -1.95
N THR A 24 -25.19 51.50 -1.68
CA THR A 24 -24.07 51.98 -2.51
C THR A 24 -23.51 50.76 -3.20
N ASP A 25 -23.64 50.82 -4.51
CA ASP A 25 -23.36 49.82 -5.51
C ASP A 25 -21.85 49.51 -5.58
N TRP A 26 -21.45 48.36 -5.05
CA TRP A 26 -20.10 47.80 -5.21
C TRP A 26 -20.04 46.77 -6.35
N SER A 27 -21.04 46.71 -7.24
CA SER A 27 -21.11 45.73 -8.34
C SER A 27 -20.16 46.03 -9.50
N SER A 28 -19.50 47.19 -9.52
CA SER A 28 -18.79 47.69 -10.71
C SER A 28 -17.26 47.58 -10.65
N ILE A 29 -16.68 46.87 -9.67
CA ILE A 29 -15.21 46.64 -9.61
C ILE A 29 -14.85 45.16 -9.43
N LEU A 30 -15.63 44.24 -10.00
CA LEU A 30 -15.18 42.86 -10.17
C LEU A 30 -15.26 42.50 -11.65
N PRO A 31 -14.16 42.04 -12.27
CA PRO A 31 -14.22 41.57 -13.65
C PRO A 31 -15.19 40.38 -13.74
N GLU A 32 -16.09 40.43 -14.72
CA GLU A 32 -16.93 39.30 -15.12
C GLU A 32 -16.02 38.12 -15.49
N GLY A 33 -15.81 37.23 -14.53
CA GLY A 33 -14.88 36.12 -14.69
C GLY A 33 -14.82 35.19 -13.48
N SER A 34 -15.82 35.18 -12.60
CA SER A 34 -15.99 34.08 -11.65
C SER A 34 -16.93 33.03 -12.26
N GLN A 35 -16.49 32.43 -13.37
CA GLN A 35 -16.90 31.06 -13.61
C GLN A 35 -16.38 30.27 -12.40
N GLN A 36 -17.28 29.55 -11.72
CA GLN A 36 -16.85 28.41 -10.92
C GLN A 36 -15.90 27.61 -11.79
N ALA A 37 -14.61 27.64 -11.46
CA ALA A 37 -13.62 26.80 -12.10
C ALA A 37 -14.09 25.37 -11.83
N GLY A 38 -14.74 24.77 -12.83
CA GLY A 38 -15.18 23.39 -12.77
C GLY A 38 -13.97 22.57 -12.34
N LYS A 39 -14.13 21.80 -11.26
CA LYS A 39 -13.15 20.75 -10.93
C LYS A 39 -12.91 20.00 -12.25
N PRO A 40 -11.69 19.97 -12.80
CA PRO A 40 -11.45 19.28 -14.06
C PRO A 40 -11.94 17.85 -13.89
N GLY A 41 -12.94 17.46 -14.70
CA GLY A 41 -13.49 16.13 -14.65
C GLY A 41 -12.36 15.15 -14.93
N VAL A 42 -12.03 14.31 -13.95
CA VAL A 42 -11.03 13.26 -14.13
C VAL A 42 -11.56 12.31 -15.20
N VAL A 43 -10.93 12.31 -16.37
CA VAL A 43 -11.36 11.46 -17.48
C VAL A 43 -10.97 10.01 -17.17
N PRO A 44 -11.93 9.06 -17.19
CA PRO A 44 -11.62 7.65 -16.96
C PRO A 44 -10.66 7.11 -18.02
N THR A 45 -9.62 6.40 -17.57
CA THR A 45 -8.70 5.68 -18.46
C THR A 45 -9.12 4.22 -18.54
N GLN A 46 -9.24 3.67 -19.74
CA GLN A 46 -9.59 2.27 -19.93
C GLN A 46 -8.37 1.35 -19.90
N LYS A 47 -8.50 0.21 -19.23
CA LYS A 47 -7.51 -0.88 -19.22
C LYS A 47 -8.22 -2.22 -19.39
N VAL A 48 -7.51 -3.18 -20.00
CA VAL A 48 -7.98 -4.55 -20.14
C VAL A 48 -6.98 -5.46 -19.43
N LEU A 49 -7.48 -6.41 -18.66
CA LEU A 49 -6.69 -7.46 -18.02
C LEU A 49 -7.30 -8.82 -18.30
N THR A 50 -6.49 -9.86 -18.23
CA THR A 50 -6.96 -11.25 -18.15
C THR A 50 -7.06 -11.69 -16.70
N VAL A 51 -7.94 -12.64 -16.39
CA VAL A 51 -7.92 -13.30 -15.06
C VAL A 51 -6.51 -13.82 -14.75
N GLY A 52 -5.98 -13.45 -13.58
CA GLY A 52 -4.63 -13.78 -13.11
C GLY A 52 -3.56 -12.75 -13.48
N GLU A 53 -3.78 -11.92 -14.51
CA GLU A 53 -2.85 -10.88 -14.95
C GLU A 53 -2.74 -9.76 -13.89
N THR A 54 -1.55 -9.20 -13.76
CA THR A 54 -1.22 -8.12 -12.84
C THR A 54 -0.96 -6.81 -13.57
N LEU A 55 -1.42 -5.71 -13.01
CA LEU A 55 -1.21 -4.35 -13.50
C LEU A 55 -0.58 -3.51 -12.41
N VAL A 56 0.65 -3.07 -12.63
CA VAL A 56 1.34 -2.11 -11.75
C VAL A 56 1.04 -0.70 -12.25
N LEU A 57 0.42 0.11 -11.39
CA LEU A 57 0.13 1.51 -11.66
C LEU A 57 1.05 2.40 -10.82
N PRO A 58 1.84 3.29 -11.43
CA PRO A 58 2.59 4.28 -10.67
C PRO A 58 1.62 5.26 -10.01
N LEU A 59 1.87 5.58 -8.74
CA LEU A 59 1.12 6.57 -7.98
C LEU A 59 1.96 7.85 -7.87
N PRO A 60 1.36 9.04 -8.02
CA PRO A 60 2.10 10.30 -7.96
C PRO A 60 2.45 10.74 -6.53
N GLY A 61 2.50 9.81 -5.56
CA GLY A 61 2.63 10.09 -4.12
C GLY A 61 3.94 10.78 -3.73
N SER A 62 3.96 11.38 -2.53
CA SER A 62 5.15 12.07 -2.02
C SER A 62 5.20 12.11 -0.49
N LYS A 63 6.29 12.63 0.08
CA LYS A 63 6.39 12.88 1.53
C LYS A 63 5.29 13.82 2.07
N SER A 64 4.65 14.58 1.18
CA SER A 64 3.60 15.54 1.53
C SER A 64 2.18 14.97 1.38
N TYR A 65 1.98 13.91 0.60
CA TYR A 65 0.66 13.32 0.39
C TYR A 65 0.72 11.83 0.03
N SER A 66 -0.24 11.05 0.51
CA SER A 66 -0.47 9.66 0.09
C SER A 66 -1.46 9.58 -1.07
N CYS A 67 -1.46 8.43 -1.71
CA CYS A 67 -2.43 8.05 -2.73
C CYS A 67 -3.26 6.85 -2.26
N PRO A 68 -4.37 7.08 -1.53
CA PRO A 68 -5.39 6.05 -1.29
C PRO A 68 -5.95 5.53 -2.61
N VAL A 69 -6.28 4.23 -2.64
CA VAL A 69 -6.86 3.57 -3.81
C VAL A 69 -8.11 2.81 -3.39
N GLU A 70 -9.19 3.06 -4.11
CA GLU A 70 -10.46 2.35 -3.92
C GLU A 70 -10.78 1.54 -5.18
N VAL A 71 -11.32 0.35 -4.98
CA VAL A 71 -11.80 -0.52 -6.06
C VAL A 71 -13.30 -0.71 -5.90
N GLU A 72 -14.04 -0.38 -6.93
CA GLU A 72 -15.47 -0.66 -7.06
C GLU A 72 -15.68 -1.81 -8.04
N GLY A 73 -16.36 -2.86 -7.57
CA GLY A 73 -16.54 -4.13 -8.28
C GLY A 73 -15.65 -5.24 -7.74
N ASP A 74 -15.79 -6.44 -8.30
CA ASP A 74 -15.15 -7.68 -7.85
C ASP A 74 -14.18 -8.26 -8.90
N SER A 75 -14.11 -7.65 -10.08
CA SER A 75 -13.30 -8.15 -11.20
C SER A 75 -11.81 -7.94 -10.99
N VAL A 76 -11.41 -6.93 -10.21
CA VAL A 76 -10.02 -6.70 -9.82
C VAL A 76 -9.86 -6.63 -8.31
N ARG A 77 -8.66 -6.95 -7.81
CA ARG A 77 -8.30 -6.72 -6.40
C ARG A 77 -6.94 -6.04 -6.29
N ILE A 78 -6.75 -5.30 -5.20
CA ILE A 78 -5.43 -4.78 -4.81
C ILE A 78 -4.63 -5.93 -4.22
N VAL A 79 -3.47 -6.24 -4.81
CA VAL A 79 -2.53 -7.26 -4.31
C VAL A 79 -1.29 -6.64 -3.67
N ALA A 80 -1.04 -5.36 -3.95
CA ALA A 80 0.03 -4.57 -3.35
C ALA A 80 -0.34 -3.09 -3.36
N HIS A 81 0.01 -2.36 -2.31
CA HIS A 81 -0.18 -0.91 -2.27
C HIS A 81 0.93 -0.24 -1.47
N ASN A 82 1.79 0.50 -2.17
CA ASN A 82 2.64 1.51 -1.58
C ASN A 82 2.00 2.87 -1.83
N PRO A 83 1.39 3.53 -0.82
CA PRO A 83 0.64 4.76 -0.99
C PRO A 83 1.49 5.94 -1.52
N LEU A 84 2.81 5.80 -1.58
CA LEU A 84 3.71 6.83 -2.11
C LEU A 84 4.18 6.56 -3.54
N GLU A 85 4.13 5.32 -4.02
CA GLU A 85 4.87 4.93 -5.23
C GLU A 85 4.02 4.16 -6.24
N SER A 86 3.23 3.18 -5.79
CA SER A 86 2.52 2.29 -6.72
C SER A 86 1.37 1.51 -6.08
N VAL A 87 0.42 1.10 -6.91
CA VAL A 87 -0.56 0.07 -6.58
C VAL A 87 -0.47 -1.05 -7.62
N THR A 88 -0.51 -2.29 -7.16
CA THR A 88 -0.61 -3.44 -8.05
C THR A 88 -1.98 -4.07 -7.93
N LEU A 89 -2.63 -4.18 -9.09
CA LEU A 89 -3.96 -4.75 -9.25
C LEU A 89 -3.83 -6.12 -9.91
N GLN A 90 -4.77 -7.01 -9.62
CA GLN A 90 -4.87 -8.30 -10.29
C GLN A 90 -6.29 -8.55 -10.77
N GLY A 91 -6.44 -9.04 -12.01
CA GLY A 91 -7.71 -9.55 -12.51
C GLY A 91 -8.11 -10.84 -11.79
N VAL A 92 -9.30 -10.89 -11.20
CA VAL A 92 -9.79 -12.00 -10.36
C VAL A 92 -10.95 -12.72 -11.03
N THR A 93 -12.01 -11.99 -11.39
CA THR A 93 -13.19 -12.52 -12.08
C THR A 93 -13.42 -11.76 -13.37
N PRO A 94 -13.92 -12.41 -14.43
CA PRO A 94 -14.30 -11.69 -15.64
C PRO A 94 -15.40 -10.68 -15.35
N GLY A 95 -15.27 -9.46 -15.86
CA GLY A 95 -16.21 -8.39 -15.57
C GLY A 95 -15.59 -7.00 -15.69
N LYS A 96 -16.21 -6.01 -15.04
CA LYS A 96 -15.72 -4.63 -15.01
C LYS A 96 -15.52 -4.19 -13.57
N SER A 97 -14.48 -3.42 -13.34
CA SER A 97 -14.26 -2.72 -12.07
C SER A 97 -13.72 -1.32 -12.33
N ALA A 98 -14.07 -0.39 -11.44
CA ALA A 98 -13.53 0.95 -11.45
C ALA A 98 -12.50 1.09 -10.32
N VAL A 99 -11.33 1.63 -10.64
CA VAL A 99 -10.29 1.94 -9.64
C VAL A 99 -10.16 3.44 -9.53
N ARG A 100 -10.38 3.97 -8.33
CA ARG A 100 -10.27 5.39 -8.02
C ARG A 100 -9.00 5.63 -7.22
N ILE A 101 -8.19 6.57 -7.69
CA ILE A 101 -6.96 6.97 -7.03
C ILE A 101 -7.16 8.39 -6.51
N PHE A 102 -6.93 8.55 -5.21
CA PHE A 102 -7.05 9.83 -4.53
C PHE A 102 -5.67 10.38 -4.20
N GLN A 103 -5.63 11.67 -3.89
CA GLN A 103 -4.49 12.34 -3.28
C GLN A 103 -4.93 12.87 -1.92
N LYS A 104 -4.24 12.49 -0.86
CA LYS A 104 -4.56 12.88 0.52
C LYS A 104 -3.35 13.51 1.21
N PHE A 105 -3.50 14.74 1.71
CA PHE A 105 -2.43 15.46 2.38
C PHE A 105 -2.31 15.05 3.86
N TRP A 106 -1.12 14.66 4.31
CA TRP A 106 -0.93 14.06 5.65
C TRP A 106 -1.23 15.01 6.82
N ARG A 107 -1.14 16.33 6.63
CA ARG A 107 -1.36 17.31 7.71
C ARG A 107 -2.81 17.74 7.88
N ASN A 108 -3.72 17.26 7.04
CA ASN A 108 -5.13 17.59 7.20
C ASN A 108 -5.85 16.44 7.94
N PRO A 109 -6.22 16.61 9.22
CA PRO A 109 -6.83 15.55 10.01
C PRO A 109 -8.25 15.18 9.54
N ASP A 110 -8.91 16.05 8.77
CA ASP A 110 -10.24 15.76 8.23
C ASP A 110 -10.16 14.90 6.97
N VAL A 111 -10.57 13.63 7.12
CA VAL A 111 -10.44 12.57 6.11
C VAL A 111 -11.36 12.80 4.91
N GLN A 112 -12.53 13.42 5.13
CA GLN A 112 -13.56 13.57 4.11
C GLN A 112 -13.30 14.72 3.14
N ASP A 113 -12.66 15.81 3.59
CA ASP A 113 -12.46 17.01 2.77
C ASP A 113 -11.07 17.11 2.13
N SER A 114 -10.12 16.26 2.54
CA SER A 114 -8.72 16.31 2.08
C SER A 114 -8.39 15.35 0.93
N SER A 115 -9.32 14.48 0.54
CA SER A 115 -9.11 13.48 -0.50
C SER A 115 -9.56 14.02 -1.86
N GLN A 116 -8.60 14.37 -2.71
CA GLN A 116 -8.88 14.79 -4.08
C GLN A 116 -8.80 13.59 -5.01
N LEU A 117 -9.89 13.29 -5.74
CA LEU A 117 -9.84 12.30 -6.81
C LEU A 117 -8.91 12.80 -7.93
N ILE A 118 -7.88 12.04 -8.26
CA ILE A 118 -6.87 12.41 -9.27
C ILE A 118 -6.89 11.50 -10.48
N GLN A 119 -7.37 10.26 -10.35
CA GLN A 119 -7.45 9.32 -11.46
C GLN A 119 -8.60 8.32 -11.28
N VAL A 120 -9.25 7.99 -12.39
CA VAL A 120 -10.21 6.88 -12.48
C VAL A 120 -9.73 5.94 -13.58
N LEU A 121 -9.68 4.64 -13.28
CA LEU A 121 -9.43 3.60 -14.27
C LEU A 121 -10.65 2.69 -14.38
N GLU A 122 -11.14 2.49 -15.60
CA GLU A 122 -12.12 1.46 -15.91
C GLU A 122 -11.38 0.23 -16.41
N ILE A 123 -11.41 -0.84 -15.61
CA ILE A 123 -10.73 -2.09 -15.93
C ILE A 123 -11.75 -3.13 -16.35
N THR A 124 -11.60 -3.65 -17.57
CA THR A 124 -12.35 -4.82 -18.03
C THR A 124 -11.47 -6.06 -17.90
N VAL A 125 -11.92 -7.03 -17.11
CA VAL A 125 -11.24 -8.31 -16.94
C VAL A 125 -11.89 -9.35 -17.85
N GLN A 126 -11.10 -9.96 -18.72
CA GLN A 126 -11.54 -11.01 -19.63
C GLN A 126 -11.30 -12.39 -19.03
N SER A 127 -12.20 -13.33 -19.30
CA SER A 127 -11.97 -14.74 -19.01
C SER A 127 -10.73 -15.20 -19.78
N GLY A 128 -9.71 -15.67 -19.07
CA GLY A 128 -8.55 -16.31 -19.67
C GLY A 128 -8.93 -17.67 -20.24
N PHE A 129 -9.62 -17.68 -21.38
CA PHE A 129 -9.97 -18.91 -22.09
C PHE A 129 -8.81 -19.27 -23.03
N LYS A 130 -7.80 -19.97 -22.50
CA LYS A 130 -6.96 -20.84 -23.33
C LYS A 130 -7.66 -22.19 -23.39
N GLU A 131 -8.33 -22.42 -24.49
CA GLU A 131 -9.04 -23.64 -24.82
C GLU A 131 -8.05 -24.78 -25.09
N SER A 132 -7.63 -25.50 -24.05
CA SER A 132 -7.10 -26.87 -24.17
C SER A 132 -7.35 -27.64 -22.87
N LEU A 133 -8.57 -28.20 -22.82
CA LEU A 133 -8.99 -29.48 -22.23
C LEU A 133 -8.10 -30.20 -21.20
N LEU A 134 -8.79 -30.59 -20.12
CA LEU A 134 -8.54 -31.67 -19.14
C LEU A 134 -7.78 -31.28 -17.85
N LEU A 135 -8.58 -31.00 -16.81
CA LEU A 135 -8.33 -31.46 -15.44
C LEU A 135 -6.94 -31.10 -14.86
N GLU A 136 -6.54 -29.82 -14.92
CA GLU A 136 -5.30 -29.37 -14.30
C GLU A 136 -5.55 -28.39 -13.14
N ARG A 137 -4.92 -28.70 -12.00
CA ARG A 137 -4.70 -27.81 -10.85
C ARG A 137 -4.43 -26.40 -11.36
N HIS A 138 -5.08 -25.39 -10.78
CA HIS A 138 -4.75 -23.98 -10.99
C HIS A 138 -3.23 -23.77 -10.95
N ASP A 139 -2.63 -23.68 -12.13
CA ASP A 139 -1.20 -23.51 -12.25
C ASP A 139 -0.88 -22.05 -11.96
N ARG A 140 -0.32 -21.81 -10.78
CA ARG A 140 0.17 -20.50 -10.31
C ARG A 140 1.31 -19.94 -11.20
N SER A 141 1.72 -20.65 -12.25
CA SER A 141 2.89 -20.36 -13.10
C SER A 141 2.74 -19.16 -14.04
N GLN A 142 1.51 -18.67 -14.33
CA GLN A 142 1.30 -17.59 -15.32
C GLN A 142 1.13 -16.19 -14.73
N GLN A 143 1.23 -16.00 -13.41
CA GLN A 143 1.34 -14.65 -12.85
C GLN A 143 2.70 -14.05 -13.24
N THR A 144 2.68 -12.99 -14.05
CA THR A 144 3.85 -12.15 -14.32
C THR A 144 4.19 -11.38 -13.04
N ILE A 145 5.18 -11.88 -12.30
CA ILE A 145 5.63 -11.24 -11.08
C ILE A 145 6.59 -10.11 -11.48
N PRO A 146 6.33 -8.86 -11.07
CA PRO A 146 7.26 -7.78 -11.33
C PRO A 146 8.60 -8.10 -10.66
N LEU A 147 9.70 -7.86 -11.39
CA LEU A 147 11.03 -8.08 -10.83
C LEU A 147 11.22 -7.20 -9.59
N PRO A 148 11.88 -7.73 -8.54
CA PRO A 148 12.20 -6.96 -7.35
C PRO A 148 12.96 -5.67 -7.71
N VAL A 149 12.41 -4.52 -7.29
CA VAL A 149 13.05 -3.23 -7.48
C VAL A 149 14.15 -3.06 -6.43
N ARG A 150 15.36 -2.77 -6.89
CA ARG A 150 16.50 -2.50 -6.00
C ARG A 150 16.33 -1.11 -5.39
N LYS A 151 16.12 -1.04 -4.07
CA LYS A 151 15.87 0.23 -3.33
C LYS A 151 17.13 0.92 -2.79
N GLY A 152 18.29 0.26 -2.90
CA GLY A 152 19.58 0.79 -2.48
C GLY A 152 20.74 -0.15 -2.84
N ASP A 153 21.85 -0.10 -2.12
CA ASP A 153 22.93 -1.06 -2.28
C ASP A 153 22.55 -2.43 -1.70
N GLN A 154 22.15 -3.35 -2.59
CA GLN A 154 21.85 -4.75 -2.27
C GLN A 154 20.64 -4.92 -1.32
N GLU A 155 19.58 -4.15 -1.57
CA GLU A 155 18.29 -4.23 -0.85
C GLU A 155 17.14 -4.34 -1.86
N TRP A 156 16.24 -5.29 -1.62
CA TRP A 156 15.08 -5.58 -2.46
C TRP A 156 13.85 -5.75 -1.59
N GLU A 157 12.81 -5.00 -1.89
CA GLU A 157 11.51 -5.12 -1.24
C GLU A 157 10.43 -5.21 -2.31
N GLY A 158 9.34 -5.88 -1.96
CA GLY A 158 8.18 -5.95 -2.82
C GLY A 158 7.05 -6.72 -2.18
N PHE A 159 5.91 -6.68 -2.86
CA PHE A 159 4.66 -7.19 -2.32
C PHE A 159 4.17 -8.45 -3.06
N LEU A 160 4.92 -8.87 -4.09
CA LEU A 160 4.56 -9.97 -4.98
C LEU A 160 5.70 -10.98 -5.12
N SER A 161 5.45 -12.21 -4.71
CA SER A 161 6.33 -13.35 -4.98
C SER A 161 5.51 -14.64 -5.13
N ARG A 162 6.07 -15.64 -5.81
CA ARG A 162 5.53 -17.01 -5.88
C ARG A 162 5.71 -17.79 -4.57
N GLN A 163 6.49 -17.25 -3.65
CA GLN A 163 6.79 -17.87 -2.37
C GLN A 163 5.54 -17.85 -1.50
N GLY A 164 4.76 -18.94 -1.55
CA GLY A 164 3.47 -19.01 -0.87
C GLY A 164 3.55 -19.32 0.63
N GLN A 165 4.68 -19.86 1.09
CA GLN A 165 4.95 -20.17 2.50
C GLN A 165 5.93 -19.16 3.10
N GLU A 166 5.86 -18.99 4.42
CA GLU A 166 6.86 -18.22 5.15
C GLU A 166 8.27 -18.81 4.92
N LEU A 167 9.23 -17.92 4.64
CA LEU A 167 10.65 -18.22 4.51
C LEU A 167 11.43 -17.13 5.24
N LEU A 168 12.03 -17.50 6.37
CA LEU A 168 12.88 -16.65 7.21
C LEU A 168 14.28 -17.26 7.24
N THR A 169 15.19 -16.76 6.41
CA THR A 169 16.54 -17.34 6.33
C THR A 169 17.61 -16.31 5.98
N VAL A 170 18.87 -16.68 6.16
CA VAL A 170 20.02 -15.96 5.60
C VAL A 170 20.68 -16.84 4.55
N ILE A 171 20.66 -16.39 3.31
CA ILE A 171 21.33 -17.08 2.20
C ILE A 171 22.79 -16.65 2.16
N THR A 172 23.70 -17.63 2.09
CA THR A 172 25.14 -17.37 2.19
C THR A 172 25.95 -17.83 0.99
N ASP A 173 25.30 -18.40 -0.02
CA ASP A 173 25.90 -18.82 -1.29
C ASP A 173 25.03 -18.46 -2.50
N SER A 174 25.67 -18.50 -3.69
CA SER A 174 25.04 -18.10 -4.94
C SER A 174 24.03 -19.10 -5.50
N ALA A 175 24.16 -20.40 -5.17
CA ALA A 175 23.26 -21.42 -5.69
C ALA A 175 21.90 -21.35 -4.99
N GLU A 176 21.89 -21.19 -3.67
CA GLU A 176 20.68 -20.92 -2.89
C GLU A 176 20.01 -19.62 -3.33
N TRP A 177 20.80 -18.56 -3.59
CA TRP A 177 20.26 -17.29 -4.05
C TRP A 177 19.58 -17.40 -5.43
N GLN A 178 20.24 -18.07 -6.37
CA GLN A 178 19.68 -18.35 -7.68
C GLN A 178 18.41 -19.22 -7.59
N SER A 179 18.39 -20.22 -6.71
CA SER A 179 17.24 -21.08 -6.49
C SER A 179 16.05 -20.29 -5.92
N LEU A 180 16.29 -19.40 -4.96
CA LEU A 180 15.26 -18.52 -4.41
C LEU A 180 14.69 -17.61 -5.50
N TRP A 181 15.52 -16.96 -6.32
CA TRP A 181 15.01 -16.06 -7.36
C TRP A 181 14.23 -16.77 -8.45
N GLN A 182 14.72 -17.95 -8.86
CA GLN A 182 14.02 -18.75 -9.86
C GLN A 182 12.65 -19.21 -9.35
N SER A 183 12.55 -19.63 -8.09
CA SER A 183 11.30 -20.10 -7.49
C SER A 183 10.34 -18.96 -7.14
N ALA A 184 10.83 -17.88 -6.52
CA ALA A 184 10.01 -16.76 -6.04
C ALA A 184 9.61 -15.79 -7.16
N PHE A 185 10.46 -15.59 -8.18
CA PHE A 185 10.27 -14.55 -9.20
C PHE A 185 10.31 -15.09 -10.63
N GLY A 186 10.78 -16.31 -10.86
CA GLY A 186 10.96 -16.85 -12.22
C GLY A 186 12.05 -16.11 -13.00
N ALA A 187 13.04 -15.54 -12.29
CA ALA A 187 14.04 -14.64 -12.84
C ALA A 187 15.45 -15.01 -12.36
N PRO A 188 16.51 -14.61 -13.07
CA PRO A 188 17.87 -14.75 -12.59
C PRO A 188 18.12 -13.88 -11.34
N ALA A 189 18.95 -14.39 -10.43
CA ALA A 189 19.32 -13.64 -9.24
C ALA A 189 20.32 -12.51 -9.57
N PRO A 190 20.25 -11.37 -8.87
CA PRO A 190 21.24 -10.32 -8.97
C PRO A 190 22.57 -10.77 -8.37
N GLU A 191 23.66 -10.23 -8.89
CA GLU A 191 25.01 -10.57 -8.44
C GLU A 191 25.29 -10.09 -7.01
N ILE A 192 25.85 -10.99 -6.19
CA ILE A 192 26.27 -10.72 -4.80
C ILE A 192 27.62 -11.37 -4.53
N ASP A 193 28.53 -10.63 -3.91
CA ASP A 193 29.78 -11.18 -3.39
C ASP A 193 29.52 -11.93 -2.07
N PHE A 194 29.19 -13.21 -2.20
CA PHE A 194 28.96 -14.09 -1.05
C PHE A 194 30.23 -14.37 -0.22
N LYS A 195 31.42 -13.94 -0.63
CA LYS A 195 32.59 -13.97 0.28
C LYS A 195 32.47 -12.89 1.35
N LYS A 196 31.91 -11.74 0.99
CA LYS A 196 31.75 -10.60 1.89
C LYS A 196 30.38 -10.52 2.55
N TYR A 197 29.33 -10.98 1.89
CA TYR A 197 27.94 -10.75 2.32
C TYR A 197 27.14 -12.04 2.50
N GLY A 198 26.13 -11.98 3.37
CA GLY A 198 24.98 -12.88 3.40
C GLY A 198 23.69 -12.08 3.22
N VAL A 199 22.66 -12.67 2.63
CA VAL A 199 21.39 -11.99 2.33
C VAL A 199 20.32 -12.47 3.29
N ALA A 200 19.86 -11.60 4.19
CA ALA A 200 18.70 -11.88 5.01
C ALA A 200 17.45 -11.82 4.13
N CYS A 201 16.62 -12.86 4.18
CA CYS A 201 15.42 -13.02 3.38
C CYS A 201 14.22 -13.22 4.31
N VAL A 202 13.25 -12.33 4.23
CA VAL A 202 11.96 -12.44 4.92
C VAL A 202 10.87 -12.47 3.87
N PHE A 203 10.20 -13.61 3.74
CA PHE A 203 8.95 -13.79 2.98
C PHE A 203 7.92 -14.31 3.96
N LEU A 204 6.75 -13.68 4.11
CA LEU A 204 5.69 -14.24 4.98
C LEU A 204 4.64 -15.03 4.19
N GLY A 205 4.83 -15.16 2.88
CA GLY A 205 3.92 -15.85 1.98
C GLY A 205 2.53 -15.22 1.90
N PHE A 206 1.52 -16.05 1.69
CA PHE A 206 0.13 -15.63 1.52
C PHE A 206 -0.71 -15.70 2.81
N GLN A 207 -0.05 -15.74 3.97
CA GLN A 207 -0.70 -16.06 5.24
C GLN A 207 -1.22 -14.85 6.02
N ALA A 208 -0.92 -13.64 5.57
CA ALA A 208 -1.33 -12.42 6.26
C ALA A 208 -2.61 -11.84 5.66
N ASP A 209 -3.59 -11.64 6.55
CA ASP A 209 -4.87 -10.99 6.25
C ASP A 209 -4.80 -9.45 6.31
N TRP A 210 -3.62 -8.89 6.57
CA TRP A 210 -3.36 -7.44 6.64
C TRP A 210 -2.13 -7.04 5.81
N LEU A 211 -2.02 -5.75 5.47
CA LEU A 211 -0.81 -5.16 4.89
C LEU A 211 0.18 -4.81 6.00
N TYR A 212 1.44 -5.17 5.79
CA TYR A 212 2.53 -4.81 6.70
C TYR A 212 3.72 -4.30 5.88
N GLY A 213 4.69 -3.69 6.51
CA GLY A 213 6.04 -3.50 6.00
C GLY A 213 6.98 -4.43 6.77
N ILE A 214 8.03 -4.89 6.12
CA ILE A 214 9.11 -5.62 6.80
C ILE A 214 10.25 -4.63 6.99
N HIS A 215 10.76 -4.49 8.19
CA HIS A 215 11.90 -3.63 8.50
C HIS A 215 13.02 -4.46 9.11
N PHE A 216 14.25 -4.31 8.61
CA PHE A 216 15.42 -4.89 9.25
C PHE A 216 16.02 -3.89 10.25
N GLY A 217 16.22 -4.34 11.49
CA GLY A 217 16.89 -3.56 12.54
C GLY A 217 18.41 -3.72 12.52
N ASP A 218 19.06 -3.14 13.53
CA ASP A 218 20.51 -3.21 13.68
C ASP A 218 20.99 -4.61 14.05
N ARG A 219 22.01 -5.09 13.33
CA ARG A 219 22.65 -6.40 13.59
C ARG A 219 23.34 -6.45 14.95
N CYS A 220 23.32 -7.61 15.59
CA CYS A 220 24.03 -7.88 16.84
C CYS A 220 24.69 -9.26 16.84
N VAL A 221 25.40 -9.58 17.92
CA VAL A 221 26.08 -10.86 18.09
C VAL A 221 25.57 -11.56 19.36
N GLU A 222 25.08 -12.79 19.18
CA GLU A 222 24.57 -13.64 20.25
C GLU A 222 25.09 -15.07 20.07
N GLY A 223 25.81 -15.61 21.05
CA GLY A 223 26.17 -17.04 21.06
C GLY A 223 26.91 -17.53 19.81
N GLY A 224 27.80 -16.72 19.22
CA GLY A 224 28.51 -17.08 17.99
C GLY A 224 27.70 -16.88 16.71
N LEU A 225 26.52 -16.26 16.79
CA LEU A 225 25.69 -15.89 15.66
C LEU A 225 25.61 -14.38 15.52
N GLN A 226 25.71 -13.89 14.29
CA GLN A 226 25.30 -12.57 13.88
C GLN A 226 23.80 -12.60 13.62
N VAL A 227 23.04 -11.98 14.52
CA VAL A 227 21.58 -11.93 14.47
C VAL A 227 21.16 -10.67 13.72
N ILE A 228 20.26 -10.84 12.75
CA ILE A 228 19.65 -9.78 11.97
C ILE A 228 18.19 -9.67 12.41
N PRO A 229 17.86 -8.69 13.27
CA PRO A 229 16.49 -8.50 13.71
C PRO A 229 15.61 -7.99 12.56
N TYR A 230 14.34 -8.41 12.54
CA TYR A 230 13.32 -7.82 11.70
C TYR A 230 12.02 -7.58 12.47
N ASP A 231 11.32 -6.53 12.07
CA ASP A 231 10.01 -6.16 12.62
C ASP A 231 8.98 -6.03 11.49
N LEU A 232 7.72 -6.22 11.88
CA LEU A 232 6.58 -5.99 11.01
C LEU A 232 5.92 -4.67 11.41
N ILE A 233 5.86 -3.74 10.47
CA ILE A 233 5.20 -2.45 10.66
C ILE A 233 3.79 -2.60 10.08
N GLU A 234 2.77 -2.48 10.90
CA GLU A 234 1.39 -2.48 10.40
C GLU A 234 1.17 -1.27 9.48
N ILE A 235 0.69 -1.52 8.27
CA ILE A 235 0.27 -0.45 7.37
C ILE A 235 -1.25 -0.40 7.49
N ILE A 236 -1.74 0.50 8.33
CA ILE A 236 -3.18 0.74 8.47
C ILE A 236 -3.67 1.38 7.16
N LEU A 237 -4.28 0.56 6.32
CA LEU A 237 -5.06 0.99 5.18
C LEU A 237 -6.52 0.61 5.46
N GLU A 238 -7.41 1.58 5.36
CA GLU A 238 -8.86 1.33 5.31
C GLU A 238 -9.17 0.65 3.97
N LEU A 239 -8.85 -0.64 3.86
CA LEU A 239 -9.15 -1.42 2.68
C LEU A 239 -10.63 -1.80 2.71
N GLN A 240 -11.39 -1.31 1.73
CA GLN A 240 -12.76 -1.77 1.52
C GLN A 240 -12.72 -3.14 0.82
N GLY A 241 -12.66 -4.22 1.61
CA GLY A 241 -12.78 -5.61 1.12
C GLY A 241 -11.81 -6.61 1.76
N PRO A 242 -11.98 -7.92 1.53
CA PRO A 242 -11.08 -8.94 2.05
C PRO A 242 -9.71 -8.83 1.38
N PHE A 243 -8.71 -8.36 2.14
CA PHE A 243 -7.32 -8.32 1.69
C PHE A 243 -6.62 -9.65 1.91
N ARG A 244 -5.74 -10.04 0.98
CA ARG A 244 -4.80 -11.14 1.16
C ARG A 244 -3.44 -10.73 0.64
N ALA A 245 -2.42 -10.78 1.50
CA ALA A 245 -1.05 -10.53 1.09
C ALA A 245 -0.65 -11.51 -0.03
N SER A 246 -0.03 -10.98 -1.08
CA SER A 246 0.30 -11.74 -2.29
C SER A 246 1.80 -12.07 -2.36
N GLY A 247 2.40 -12.40 -1.22
CA GLY A 247 3.78 -12.86 -1.13
C GLY A 247 4.76 -11.72 -0.92
N GLN A 248 4.48 -10.85 0.05
CA GLN A 248 5.35 -9.75 0.41
C GLN A 248 6.69 -10.25 0.95
N TYR A 249 7.75 -9.53 0.58
CA TYR A 249 9.11 -9.88 0.94
C TYR A 249 9.98 -8.64 1.16
N HIS A 250 11.03 -8.83 1.95
CA HIS A 250 12.15 -7.91 2.06
C HIS A 250 13.43 -8.73 2.19
N MET A 251 14.39 -8.41 1.33
CA MET A 251 15.71 -9.03 1.28
C MET A 251 16.77 -7.94 1.36
N LYS A 252 17.80 -8.15 2.18
CA LYS A 252 18.90 -7.20 2.35
C LYS A 252 20.22 -7.90 2.59
N ALA A 253 21.27 -7.46 1.91
CA ALA A 253 22.61 -7.96 2.13
C ALA A 253 23.26 -7.33 3.38
N PHE A 254 23.92 -8.16 4.17
CA PHE A 254 24.67 -7.77 5.34
C PHE A 254 26.08 -8.35 5.27
N GLU A 255 27.09 -7.56 5.67
CA GLU A 255 28.46 -8.05 5.72
C GLU A 255 28.58 -9.19 6.74
N LYS A 256 29.28 -10.26 6.33
CA LYS A 256 29.63 -11.40 7.17
C LYS A 256 30.69 -10.99 8.20
N LYS A 257 30.51 -11.42 9.45
CA LYS A 257 31.55 -11.34 10.48
C LYS A 257 32.30 -12.67 10.55
N ASN A 258 33.63 -12.62 10.37
CA ASN A 258 34.47 -13.82 10.44
C ASN A 258 34.28 -14.59 11.74
N GLY A 259 34.03 -15.90 11.64
CA GLY A 259 33.83 -16.79 12.78
C GLY A 259 32.41 -16.78 13.36
N TYR A 260 31.45 -16.10 12.73
CA TYR A 260 30.05 -16.07 13.16
C TYR A 260 29.13 -16.66 12.09
N GLY A 261 28.16 -17.50 12.50
CA GLY A 261 27.02 -17.84 11.65
C GLY A 261 26.08 -16.63 11.52
N MET A 262 25.16 -16.62 10.55
CA MET A 262 24.17 -15.55 10.39
C MET A 262 22.76 -16.10 10.51
N ILE A 263 21.88 -15.39 11.21
CA ILE A 263 20.46 -15.74 11.29
C ILE A 263 19.59 -14.48 11.20
N VAL A 264 18.36 -14.65 10.70
CA VAL A 264 17.31 -13.63 10.77
C VAL A 264 16.34 -14.00 11.90
N ARG A 265 15.90 -13.01 12.69
CA ARG A 265 14.99 -13.25 13.82
C ARG A 265 13.99 -12.11 13.96
N LYS A 266 12.75 -12.43 14.33
CA LYS A 266 11.73 -11.42 14.63
C LYS A 266 12.04 -10.69 15.95
N GLY A 267 11.78 -9.39 16.01
CA GLY A 267 11.98 -8.55 17.20
C GLY A 267 13.41 -8.02 17.30
N SER A 268 13.82 -7.63 18.51
CA SER A 268 15.14 -7.05 18.78
C SER A 268 16.19 -8.08 19.21
N CYS A 269 17.44 -7.63 19.17
CA CYS A 269 18.55 -8.30 19.82
C CYS A 269 18.33 -8.43 21.32
N LYS A 270 18.76 -9.56 21.91
CA LYS A 270 18.78 -9.68 23.37
C LYS A 270 19.81 -8.70 23.91
N GLU A 271 19.41 -7.86 24.86
CA GLU A 271 20.36 -7.13 25.69
C GLU A 271 21.28 -8.18 26.34
N GLN A 272 22.57 -8.08 26.06
CA GLN A 272 23.54 -8.87 26.81
C GLN A 272 23.45 -8.39 28.25
N GLU A 273 22.84 -9.21 29.13
CA GLU A 273 23.02 -9.07 30.57
C GLU A 273 24.54 -9.06 30.82
N GLN A 274 25.08 -7.86 31.04
CA GLN A 274 26.47 -7.68 31.43
C GLN A 274 26.65 -8.46 32.75
N LYS A 275 27.32 -9.61 32.67
CA LYS A 275 27.84 -10.33 33.83
C LYS A 275 29.20 -9.78 34.20
#